data_AF-A0A2H6N7Q2-F1
#
_entry.id   AF-A0A2H6N7Q2-F1
#
_cell.length_a   1.000
_cell.length_b   1.000
_cell.length_c   1.000
_cell.angle_alpha   90.00
_cell.angle_beta   90.00
_cell.angle_gamma   90.00
#
_symmetry.space_group_name_H-M   'P 1'
#
loop_
_entity.id
_entity.type
_entity.pdbx_description
1 polymer ?
#
loop_
_entity_poly.entity_id
_entity_poly.type
_entity_poly.pdbx_seq_one_letter_code
_entity_poly.pdbx_strand_id
1 'polypeptide(L)'
;MNEKFAPELLESKTEIVECVMEQLEHMEENLKRAKQGDLKISIHRMEVERIRYVLSSYLRCRLRKIEKYFPHVLEKEKTRAEGEPSILSPEEFAFAKEYTANTENHFKNVALRHMPPNLQKVEFLKAVPKPNLDAFVFLRVKERQENIMVEPEHDDRCQLIKYFYGFFLELPREREGGAVRQ
;
A
#
# COMPACT_ATOMS: atom_id res chain seq x y z
N MET A 1 -7.41 0.56 -6.91
CA MET A 1 -6.63 0.65 -8.17
C MET A 1 -5.24 1.24 -7.95
N ASN A 2 -5.09 2.39 -7.27
CA ASN A 2 -3.78 3.05 -7.04
C ASN A 2 -2.71 2.10 -6.50
N GLU A 3 -3.05 1.29 -5.49
CA GLU A 3 -2.13 0.31 -4.90
C GLU A 3 -1.47 -0.63 -5.93
N LYS A 4 -2.18 -1.00 -7.01
CA LYS A 4 -1.63 -1.91 -8.03
C LYS A 4 -0.52 -1.27 -8.87
N PHE A 5 -0.60 0.04 -9.08
CA PHE A 5 0.30 0.77 -9.99
C PHE A 5 1.34 1.60 -9.24
N ALA A 6 1.17 1.82 -7.93
CA ALA A 6 2.16 2.48 -7.10
C ALA A 6 3.42 1.61 -6.92
N PRO A 7 4.63 2.18 -7.03
CA PRO A 7 5.88 1.44 -6.85
C PRO A 7 6.13 1.07 -5.37
N GLU A 8 5.66 1.89 -4.44
CA GLU A 8 5.74 1.68 -2.99
C GLU A 8 4.38 1.32 -2.39
N LEU A 9 4.39 0.85 -1.13
CA LEU A 9 3.18 0.60 -0.35
C LEU A 9 2.54 1.93 0.03
N LEU A 10 1.25 2.09 -0.27
CA LEU A 10 0.50 3.29 0.08
C LEU A 10 -0.05 3.22 1.52
N GLU A 11 -0.58 4.34 2.01
CA GLU A 11 -1.31 4.43 3.28
C GLU A 11 -2.33 3.30 3.45
N SER A 12 -2.45 2.80 4.68
CA SER A 12 -3.51 1.84 5.01
C SER A 12 -4.87 2.53 5.00
N LYS A 13 -5.86 1.86 4.44
CA LYS A 13 -7.27 2.31 4.39
C LYS A 13 -8.15 1.39 5.22
N THR A 14 -7.76 1.19 6.49
CA THR A 14 -8.38 0.22 7.39
C THR A 14 -9.89 0.43 7.51
N GLU A 15 -10.34 1.68 7.67
CA GLU A 15 -11.78 2.02 7.77
C GLU A 15 -12.59 1.54 6.55
N ILE A 16 -12.04 1.69 5.34
CA ILE A 16 -12.70 1.25 4.10
C ILE A 16 -12.73 -0.28 4.03
N VAL A 17 -11.64 -0.93 4.43
CA VAL A 17 -11.56 -2.40 4.45
C VAL A 17 -12.59 -2.97 5.43
N GLU A 18 -12.63 -2.46 6.65
CA GLU A 18 -13.58 -2.87 7.70
C GLU A 18 -15.02 -2.65 7.25
N CYS A 19 -15.34 -1.46 6.74
CA CYS A 19 -16.69 -1.16 6.25
C CYS A 19 -17.11 -2.11 5.12
N VAL A 20 -16.23 -2.36 4.13
CA VAL A 20 -16.56 -3.28 3.03
C VAL A 20 -16.73 -4.71 3.52
N MET A 21 -15.91 -5.18 4.47
CA MET A 21 -16.07 -6.51 5.07
C MET A 21 -17.41 -6.63 5.79
N GLU A 22 -17.76 -5.65 6.61
CA GLU A 22 -19.04 -5.64 7.33
C GLU A 22 -20.23 -5.69 6.36
N GLN A 23 -20.21 -4.86 5.30
CA GLN A 23 -21.28 -4.85 4.29
C GLN A 23 -21.38 -6.17 3.52
N LEU A 24 -20.26 -6.84 3.25
CA LEU A 24 -20.24 -8.16 2.64
C LEU A 24 -20.88 -9.20 3.57
N GLU A 25 -20.53 -9.20 4.86
CA GLU A 25 -21.09 -10.10 5.86
C GLU A 25 -22.61 -9.93 5.99
N HIS A 26 -23.09 -8.69 6.13
CA HIS A 26 -24.53 -8.40 6.17
C HIS A 26 -25.27 -8.89 4.92
N MET A 27 -24.71 -8.67 3.73
CA MET A 27 -25.33 -9.10 2.48
C MET A 27 -25.35 -10.64 2.37
N GLU A 28 -24.28 -11.31 2.77
CA GLU A 28 -24.21 -12.77 2.78
C GLU A 28 -25.23 -13.39 3.73
N GLU A 29 -25.40 -12.84 4.93
CA GLU A 29 -26.42 -13.29 5.88
C GLU A 29 -27.83 -13.12 5.33
N ASN A 30 -28.11 -11.97 4.71
CA ASN A 30 -29.40 -11.71 4.08
C ASN A 30 -29.67 -12.70 2.94
N LEU A 31 -28.66 -13.00 2.12
CA LEU A 31 -28.77 -13.98 1.04
C LEU A 31 -28.97 -15.41 1.54
N LYS A 32 -28.40 -15.77 2.70
CA LYS A 32 -28.63 -17.09 3.34
C LYS A 32 -30.08 -17.25 3.81
N ARG A 33 -30.73 -16.15 4.24
CA ARG A 33 -32.12 -16.14 4.73
C ARG A 33 -33.16 -15.96 3.62
N ALA A 34 -32.74 -15.57 2.40
CA ALA A 34 -33.64 -15.28 1.30
C ALA A 34 -34.26 -16.54 0.67
N LYS A 35 -35.52 -16.45 0.22
CA LYS A 35 -36.24 -17.55 -0.44
C LYS A 35 -35.64 -17.88 -1.80
N GLN A 36 -35.20 -19.12 -1.99
CA GLN A 36 -34.58 -19.57 -3.23
C GLN A 36 -35.53 -19.45 -4.44
N GLY A 37 -34.97 -19.23 -5.63
CA GLY A 37 -35.70 -19.20 -6.90
C GLY A 37 -35.90 -17.82 -7.53
N ASP A 38 -35.57 -16.74 -6.81
CA ASP A 38 -35.60 -15.37 -7.35
C ASP A 38 -34.27 -15.01 -8.03
N LEU A 39 -34.34 -14.50 -9.27
CA LEU A 39 -33.20 -13.96 -10.02
C LEU A 39 -32.46 -12.87 -9.22
N LYS A 40 -33.16 -12.11 -8.38
CA LYS A 40 -32.59 -11.09 -7.52
C LYS A 40 -31.49 -11.64 -6.61
N ILE A 41 -31.64 -12.86 -6.11
CA ILE A 41 -30.63 -13.51 -5.26
C ILE A 41 -29.35 -13.78 -6.05
N SER A 42 -29.49 -14.28 -7.28
CA SER A 42 -28.35 -14.52 -8.17
C SER A 42 -27.61 -13.21 -8.48
N ILE A 43 -28.32 -12.11 -8.70
CA ILE A 43 -27.73 -10.79 -8.93
C ILE A 43 -26.94 -10.31 -7.72
N HIS A 44 -27.52 -10.38 -6.51
CA HIS A 44 -26.80 -9.99 -5.29
C HIS A 44 -25.58 -10.87 -5.03
N ARG A 45 -25.66 -12.19 -5.29
CA ARG A 45 -24.49 -13.09 -5.19
C ARG A 45 -23.38 -12.68 -6.15
N MET A 46 -23.71 -12.39 -7.42
CA MET A 46 -22.71 -11.92 -8.39
C MET A 46 -22.02 -10.63 -7.92
N GLU A 47 -22.77 -9.71 -7.32
CA GLU A 47 -22.18 -8.46 -6.83
C GLU A 47 -21.28 -8.66 -5.61
N VAL A 48 -21.70 -9.51 -4.66
CA VAL A 48 -20.87 -9.94 -3.52
C VAL A 48 -19.54 -10.51 -4.00
N GLU A 49 -19.56 -11.40 -5.00
CA GLU A 49 -18.32 -11.96 -5.59
C GLU A 49 -17.42 -10.88 -6.20
N ARG A 50 -18.00 -9.91 -6.93
CA ARG A 50 -17.23 -8.82 -7.55
C ARG A 50 -16.55 -7.94 -6.50
N ILE A 51 -17.28 -7.57 -5.44
CA ILE A 51 -16.73 -6.76 -4.35
C ILE A 51 -15.64 -7.55 -3.61
N ARG A 52 -15.89 -8.83 -3.29
CA ARG A 52 -14.90 -9.70 -2.63
C ARG A 52 -13.63 -9.83 -3.46
N TYR A 53 -13.76 -9.97 -4.79
CA TYR A 53 -12.61 -10.00 -5.70
C TYR A 53 -11.78 -8.72 -5.62
N VAL A 54 -12.41 -7.55 -5.64
CA VAL A 54 -11.71 -6.26 -5.58
C VAL A 54 -11.00 -6.09 -4.23
N LEU A 55 -11.68 -6.37 -3.12
CA LEU A 55 -11.09 -6.31 -1.78
C LEU A 55 -9.91 -7.27 -1.65
N SER A 56 -10.08 -8.52 -2.05
CA SER A 56 -9.02 -9.53 -2.04
C SER A 56 -7.85 -9.13 -2.92
N SER A 57 -8.10 -8.54 -4.09
CA SER A 57 -7.05 -8.07 -4.99
C SER A 57 -6.27 -6.90 -4.40
N TYR A 58 -6.92 -6.03 -3.63
CA TYR A 58 -6.27 -4.93 -2.92
C TYR A 58 -5.35 -5.46 -1.82
N LEU A 59 -5.88 -6.30 -0.92
CA LEU A 59 -5.11 -6.89 0.19
C LEU A 59 -3.93 -7.73 -0.32
N ARG A 60 -4.15 -8.59 -1.34
CA ARG A 60 -3.06 -9.35 -1.98
C ARG A 60 -1.99 -8.46 -2.58
N CYS A 61 -2.35 -7.29 -3.11
CA CYS A 61 -1.37 -6.36 -3.66
C CYS A 61 -0.50 -5.75 -2.57
N ARG A 62 -1.09 -5.38 -1.43
CA ARG A 62 -0.39 -4.84 -0.27
C ARG A 62 0.55 -5.87 0.34
N LEU A 63 0.07 -7.08 0.61
CA LEU A 63 0.88 -8.17 1.16
C LEU A 63 2.11 -8.44 0.29
N ARG A 64 1.97 -8.53 -1.03
CA ARG A 64 3.13 -8.70 -1.93
C ARG A 64 4.15 -7.57 -1.83
N LYS A 65 3.72 -6.32 -1.63
CA LYS A 65 4.64 -5.20 -1.44
C LYS A 65 5.31 -5.24 -0.08
N ILE A 66 4.58 -5.63 0.97
CA ILE A 66 5.13 -5.84 2.31
C ILE A 66 6.21 -6.93 2.24
N GLU A 67 5.92 -8.10 1.68
CA GLU A 67 6.89 -9.18 1.51
C GLU A 67 8.11 -8.76 0.68
N LYS A 68 7.91 -7.98 -0.38
CA LYS A 68 8.99 -7.54 -1.26
C LYS A 68 9.91 -6.51 -0.61
N TYR A 69 9.37 -5.64 0.23
CA TYR A 69 10.08 -4.47 0.77
C TYR A 69 10.10 -4.45 2.31
N PHE A 70 9.95 -5.61 2.97
CA PHE A 70 9.71 -5.72 4.41
C PHE A 70 10.64 -4.91 5.32
N PRO A 71 11.98 -4.83 5.10
CA PRO A 71 12.84 -4.07 6.00
C PRO A 71 12.59 -2.56 5.87
N HIS A 72 12.35 -2.10 4.65
CA HIS A 72 12.10 -0.68 4.34
C HIS A 72 10.73 -0.24 4.82
N VAL A 73 9.73 -1.13 4.72
CA VAL A 73 8.38 -0.89 5.22
C VAL A 73 8.39 -0.75 6.75
N LEU A 74 9.06 -1.67 7.45
CA LEU A 74 9.17 -1.61 8.92
C LEU A 74 10.00 -0.40 9.38
N GLU A 75 11.08 -0.06 8.67
CA GLU A 75 11.88 1.11 9.02
C GLU A 75 11.09 2.41 8.81
N LYS A 76 10.35 2.55 7.69
CA LYS A 76 9.48 3.70 7.43
C LYS A 76 8.40 3.86 8.51
N GLU A 77 7.78 2.76 8.92
CA GLU A 77 6.78 2.76 10.01
C GLU A 77 7.40 3.14 11.36
N LYS A 78 8.64 2.72 11.63
CA LYS A 78 9.37 3.05 12.86
C LYS A 78 9.82 4.52 12.92
N THR A 79 10.20 5.10 11.78
CA THR A 79 10.64 6.50 11.68
C THR A 79 9.50 7.48 11.41
N ARG A 80 8.26 6.99 11.33
CA ARG A 80 7.06 7.80 11.10
C ARG A 80 6.92 8.87 12.18
N ALA A 81 6.59 10.11 11.77
CA ALA A 81 6.34 11.18 12.72
C ALA A 81 5.00 11.00 13.47
N GLU A 82 4.91 11.55 14.66
CA GLU A 82 3.66 11.53 15.43
C GLU A 82 2.59 12.37 14.70
N GLY A 83 1.46 11.75 14.37
CA GLY A 83 0.36 12.37 13.62
C GLY A 83 0.34 12.08 12.12
N GLU A 84 1.37 11.45 11.56
CA GLU A 84 1.33 10.95 10.18
C GLU A 84 0.49 9.67 10.07
N PRO A 85 -0.25 9.47 8.96
CA PRO A 85 -1.03 8.27 8.76
C PRO A 85 -0.13 7.03 8.63
N SER A 86 -0.59 5.91 9.20
CA SER A 86 0.11 4.63 9.08
C SER A 86 0.04 4.08 7.66
N ILE A 87 1.17 3.55 7.18
CA ILE A 87 1.20 2.79 5.92
C ILE A 87 0.79 1.34 6.11
N LEU A 88 0.68 0.85 7.34
CA LEU A 88 0.31 -0.52 7.68
C LEU A 88 -0.92 -0.55 8.58
N SER A 89 -1.81 -1.52 8.36
CA SER A 89 -2.77 -1.92 9.40
C SER A 89 -2.05 -2.63 10.56
N PRO A 90 -2.67 -2.74 11.76
CA PRO A 90 -2.11 -3.50 12.87
C PRO A 90 -1.77 -4.95 12.50
N GLU A 91 -2.63 -5.60 11.71
CA GLU A 91 -2.46 -6.98 11.24
C GLU A 91 -1.31 -7.08 10.22
N GLU A 92 -1.21 -6.11 9.31
CA GLU A 92 -0.10 -6.04 8.35
C GLU A 92 1.25 -5.80 9.04
N PHE A 93 1.27 -4.99 10.10
CA PHE A 93 2.46 -4.77 10.91
C PHE A 93 2.88 -6.02 11.67
N ALA A 94 1.92 -6.74 12.25
CA ALA A 94 2.18 -8.04 12.88
C ALA A 94 2.75 -9.05 11.87
N PHE A 95 2.13 -9.14 10.68
CA PHE A 95 2.60 -9.98 9.59
C PHE A 95 4.04 -9.61 9.15
N ALA A 96 4.33 -8.33 8.97
CA ALA A 96 5.66 -7.88 8.54
C ALA A 96 6.75 -8.24 9.56
N LYS A 97 6.45 -8.13 10.87
CA LYS A 97 7.36 -8.56 11.94
C LYS A 97 7.59 -10.06 11.93
N GLU A 98 6.53 -10.84 11.81
CA GLU A 98 6.64 -12.31 11.75
C GLU A 98 7.42 -12.75 10.51
N TYR A 99 7.15 -12.14 9.36
CA TYR A 99 7.86 -12.40 8.11
C TYR A 99 9.37 -12.12 8.24
N THR A 100 9.73 -11.01 8.89
CA THR A 100 11.12 -10.64 9.14
C THR A 100 11.81 -11.68 10.03
N ALA A 101 11.20 -12.03 11.16
CA ALA A 101 11.75 -13.01 12.09
C ALA A 101 11.89 -14.39 11.44
N ASN A 102 10.91 -14.82 10.64
CA ASN A 102 10.95 -16.08 9.93
C ASN A 102 12.08 -16.10 8.87
N THR A 103 12.24 -15.00 8.12
CA THR A 103 13.31 -14.87 7.12
C THR A 103 14.69 -14.89 7.77
N GLU A 104 14.88 -14.15 8.87
CA GLU A 104 16.11 -14.15 9.66
C GLU A 104 16.45 -15.55 10.17
N ASN A 105 15.48 -16.25 10.76
CA ASN A 105 15.67 -17.59 11.29
C ASN A 105 15.98 -18.60 10.18
N HIS A 106 15.32 -18.49 9.03
CA HIS A 106 15.58 -19.33 7.87
C HIS A 106 17.02 -19.17 7.38
N PHE A 107 17.46 -17.93 7.13
CA PHE A 107 18.83 -17.65 6.67
C PHE A 107 19.88 -18.13 7.69
N LYS A 108 19.60 -17.90 8.99
CA LYS A 108 20.46 -18.36 10.08
C LYS A 108 20.65 -19.88 10.05
N ASN A 109 19.56 -20.63 9.91
CA ASN A 109 19.57 -22.09 10.00
C ASN A 109 20.13 -22.77 8.74
N VAL A 110 19.85 -22.20 7.57
CA VAL A 110 20.30 -22.78 6.30
C VAL A 110 21.77 -22.52 6.03
N ALA A 111 22.25 -21.29 6.26
CA ALA A 111 23.59 -20.89 5.81
C ALA A 111 24.39 -20.11 6.86
N LEU A 112 23.83 -19.06 7.48
CA LEU A 112 24.66 -18.08 8.21
C LEU A 112 25.35 -18.68 9.44
N ARG A 113 24.71 -19.62 10.16
CA ARG A 113 25.34 -20.29 11.31
C ARG A 113 26.58 -21.13 10.94
N HIS A 114 26.74 -21.47 9.66
CA HIS A 114 27.86 -22.26 9.15
C HIS A 114 28.95 -21.39 8.54
N MET A 115 28.74 -20.07 8.42
CA MET A 115 29.75 -19.14 7.92
C MET A 115 30.77 -18.78 9.02
N PRO A 116 31.96 -18.27 8.66
CA PRO A 116 32.91 -17.71 9.63
C PRO A 116 32.24 -16.65 10.52
N PRO A 117 32.66 -16.48 11.79
CA PRO A 117 31.98 -15.63 12.79
C PRO A 117 31.66 -14.20 12.30
N ASN A 118 32.52 -13.62 11.49
CA ASN A 118 32.37 -12.25 10.99
C ASN A 118 31.35 -12.11 9.84
N LEU A 119 30.84 -13.22 9.30
CA LEU A 119 29.93 -13.28 8.15
C LEU A 119 28.56 -13.88 8.48
N GLN A 120 28.26 -14.13 9.77
CA GLN A 120 27.00 -14.77 10.17
C GLN A 120 25.81 -13.81 10.28
N LYS A 121 25.98 -12.53 9.95
CA LYS A 121 24.93 -11.50 10.03
C LYS A 121 24.66 -10.93 8.64
N VAL A 122 23.38 -10.70 8.33
CA VAL A 122 22.92 -10.06 7.10
C VAL A 122 22.15 -8.79 7.47
N GLU A 123 22.53 -7.67 6.89
CA GLU A 123 21.80 -6.42 7.01
C GLU A 123 20.71 -6.33 5.92
N PHE A 124 19.48 -6.76 6.25
CA PHE A 124 18.39 -6.81 5.27
C PHE A 124 18.04 -5.46 4.65
N LEU A 125 18.23 -4.34 5.36
CA LEU A 125 18.06 -3.00 4.79
C LEU A 125 19.00 -2.71 3.61
N LYS A 126 20.16 -3.38 3.54
CA LYS A 126 21.08 -3.26 2.39
C LYS A 126 20.83 -4.36 1.36
N ALA A 127 20.47 -5.57 1.81
CA ALA A 127 20.31 -6.72 0.94
C ALA A 127 18.99 -6.70 0.13
N VAL A 128 17.92 -6.14 0.70
CA VAL A 128 16.61 -6.05 0.05
C VAL A 128 16.53 -4.73 -0.74
N PRO A 129 16.09 -4.74 -2.01
CA PRO A 129 15.97 -3.52 -2.80
C PRO A 129 14.88 -2.59 -2.22
N LYS A 130 15.10 -1.28 -2.34
CA LYS A 130 14.08 -0.27 -2.02
C LYS A 130 13.02 -0.17 -3.13
N PRO A 131 11.80 0.30 -2.83
CA PRO A 131 10.85 0.72 -3.86
C PRO A 131 11.48 1.77 -4.78
N ASN A 132 11.34 1.59 -6.10
CA ASN A 132 11.82 2.57 -7.08
C ASN A 132 10.77 3.67 -7.28
N LEU A 133 10.98 4.83 -6.68
CA LEU A 133 10.07 5.97 -6.77
C LEU A 133 10.14 6.68 -8.13
N ASP A 134 11.19 6.46 -8.91
CA ASP A 134 11.38 7.00 -10.26
C ASP A 134 10.68 6.16 -11.34
N ALA A 135 9.94 5.12 -10.94
CA ALA A 135 9.20 4.29 -11.86
C ALA A 135 8.04 5.08 -12.50
N PHE A 136 8.00 5.11 -13.85
CA PHE A 136 6.91 5.72 -14.59
C PHE A 136 5.57 5.04 -14.32
N VAL A 137 4.51 5.85 -14.21
CA VAL A 137 3.15 5.38 -13.99
C VAL A 137 2.15 6.08 -14.89
N PHE A 138 1.05 5.39 -15.18
CA PHE A 138 -0.12 6.02 -15.79
C PHE A 138 -1.00 6.59 -14.69
N LEU A 139 -1.40 7.86 -14.85
CA LEU A 139 -2.29 8.54 -13.92
C LEU A 139 -3.53 9.06 -14.61
N ARG A 140 -4.59 9.25 -13.82
CA ARG A 140 -5.79 9.99 -14.20
C ARG A 140 -6.07 11.02 -13.12
N VAL A 141 -6.07 12.29 -13.51
CA VAL A 141 -6.34 13.41 -12.60
C VAL A 141 -7.79 13.33 -12.13
N LYS A 142 -8.00 13.27 -10.82
CA LYS A 142 -9.34 13.29 -10.19
C LYS A 142 -9.69 14.65 -9.60
N GLU A 143 -8.68 15.37 -9.13
CA GLU A 143 -8.79 16.67 -8.47
C GLU A 143 -7.76 17.59 -9.12
N ARG A 144 -8.09 18.88 -9.24
CA ARG A 144 -7.19 19.87 -9.85
C ARG A 144 -5.96 20.01 -8.98
N GLN A 145 -4.81 19.70 -9.57
CA GLN A 145 -3.50 19.90 -8.96
C GLN A 145 -2.73 20.95 -9.75
N GLU A 146 -2.26 21.99 -9.07
CA GLU A 146 -1.45 23.04 -9.67
C GLU A 146 0.03 22.83 -9.31
N ASN A 147 0.92 23.51 -10.05
CA ASN A 147 2.37 23.57 -9.78
C ASN A 147 3.08 22.20 -9.74
N ILE A 148 2.75 21.31 -10.68
CA ILE A 148 3.42 20.01 -10.80
C ILE A 148 4.86 20.23 -11.29
N MET A 149 5.83 19.82 -10.48
CA MET A 149 7.24 19.79 -10.85
C MET A 149 7.50 18.66 -11.84
N VAL A 150 8.01 18.99 -13.01
CA VAL A 150 8.45 18.03 -14.02
C VAL A 150 9.95 18.20 -14.20
N GLU A 151 10.71 17.22 -13.69
CA GLU A 151 12.15 17.18 -13.93
C GLU A 151 12.42 16.73 -15.36
N PRO A 152 13.08 17.56 -16.19
CA PRO A 152 13.45 17.16 -17.54
C PRO A 152 14.55 16.09 -17.46
N GLU A 153 14.22 14.85 -17.81
CA GLU A 153 15.24 13.89 -18.25
C GLU A 153 15.41 13.99 -19.76
N HIS A 154 16.63 13.74 -20.23
CA HIS A 154 17.03 13.91 -21.63
C HIS A 154 16.03 13.27 -22.62
N ASP A 155 15.63 14.08 -23.60
CA ASP A 155 14.86 13.77 -24.82
C ASP A 155 13.35 14.10 -24.77
N ASP A 156 12.96 15.04 -25.63
CA ASP A 156 11.71 15.83 -25.66
C ASP A 156 10.43 15.05 -25.99
N ARG A 157 10.40 13.72 -25.84
CA ARG A 157 9.31 12.88 -26.37
C ARG A 157 8.36 12.26 -25.36
N CYS A 158 8.66 12.28 -24.07
CA CYS A 158 7.78 11.69 -23.06
C CYS A 158 7.69 12.57 -21.81
N GLN A 159 6.84 13.61 -21.86
CA GLN A 159 6.40 14.32 -20.66
C GLN A 159 5.42 13.44 -19.88
N LEU A 160 5.93 12.40 -19.21
CA LEU A 160 5.20 11.68 -18.17
C LEU A 160 5.53 12.33 -16.83
N ILE A 161 4.49 12.81 -16.16
CA ILE A 161 4.58 13.46 -14.84
C ILE A 161 5.18 12.45 -13.85
N LYS A 162 6.40 12.75 -13.37
CA LYS A 162 7.18 11.89 -12.47
C LYS A 162 6.73 11.97 -11.01
N TYR A 163 6.09 13.06 -10.62
CA TYR A 163 5.68 13.28 -9.23
C TYR A 163 4.18 13.41 -9.11
N PHE A 164 3.51 12.28 -8.93
CA PHE A 164 2.15 12.23 -8.39
C PHE A 164 2.06 11.43 -7.08
N TYR A 165 3.17 10.79 -6.65
CA TYR A 165 3.19 9.95 -5.45
C TYR A 165 3.40 10.73 -4.16
N GLY A 166 4.17 11.83 -4.16
CA GLY A 166 4.33 12.70 -2.99
C GLY A 166 3.18 13.69 -2.77
N PHE A 167 2.54 14.16 -3.85
CA PHE A 167 1.60 15.30 -3.76
C PHE A 167 0.24 14.96 -3.13
N PHE A 168 -0.14 13.68 -3.06
CA PHE A 168 -1.36 13.29 -2.33
C PHE A 168 -1.12 13.14 -0.81
N LEU A 169 0.14 13.19 -0.36
CA LEU A 169 0.57 13.03 1.03
C LEU A 169 1.15 14.33 1.64
N GLU A 170 1.68 15.26 0.83
CA GLU A 170 2.42 16.46 1.30
C GLU A 170 1.75 17.80 0.98
N LEU A 171 0.43 17.95 1.11
CA LEU A 171 -0.15 19.28 1.28
C LEU A 171 -0.51 19.53 2.76
N PRO A 172 0.38 20.15 3.57
CA PRO A 172 -0.11 20.85 4.74
C PRO A 172 -1.12 21.88 4.24
N ARG A 173 -2.31 21.90 4.83
CA ARG A 173 -3.25 23.01 4.65
C ARG A 173 -2.48 24.31 4.92
N GLU A 174 -2.09 25.04 3.87
CA GLU A 174 -1.81 26.45 4.01
C GLU A 174 -3.09 27.06 4.55
N ARG A 175 -3.07 27.40 5.84
CA ARG A 175 -4.09 28.29 6.41
C ARG A 175 -3.97 29.57 5.62
N GLU A 176 -5.07 29.96 4.98
CA GLU A 176 -5.27 31.30 4.46
C GLU A 176 -4.90 32.33 5.55
N GLY A 177 -3.71 32.90 5.43
CA GLY A 177 -3.25 34.06 6.16
C GLY A 177 -3.09 35.16 5.14
N GLY A 178 -4.14 35.95 4.98
CA GLY A 178 -4.28 36.93 3.91
C GLY A 178 -3.10 37.89 3.77
N ALA A 179 -2.81 38.21 2.53
CA ALA A 179 -2.15 39.46 2.18
C ALA A 179 -2.91 40.63 2.80
N VAL A 180 -2.24 41.39 3.67
CA VAL A 180 -2.56 42.81 3.84
C VAL A 180 -1.30 43.59 3.52
N ARG A 181 -1.40 44.34 2.43
CA ARG A 181 -0.50 45.42 2.06
C ARG A 181 -0.61 46.55 3.08
N GLN A 182 0.52 46.93 3.67
CA GLN A 182 1.08 48.28 3.83
C GLN A 182 2.09 48.27 4.97
#